data_AF-A0A4Q5T6Z7-F1
#
_entry.id   AF-A0A4Q5T6Z7-F1
#
_cell.length_a   1.000
_cell.length_b   1.000
_cell.length_c   1.000
_cell.angle_alpha   90.00
_cell.angle_beta   90.00
_cell.angle_gamma   90.00
#
_symmetry.space_group_name_H-M   'P 1'
#
loop_
_entity.id
_entity.type
_entity.pdbx_description
1 polymer ?
#
loop_
_entity_poly.entity_id
_entity_poly.type
_entity_poly.pdbx_seq_one_letter_code
_entity_poly.pdbx_strand_id
1 'polypeptide(L)'
;MFTSINPATGETGDRFEELDGDGVEAALVRADAAFASWRVSPVEQRVALLNAIADRFEAGKDHLAETAVREMGKTLASAVAEVEKCVAGFRYYAEHG
;
A
#
# COMPACT_ATOMS: atom_id res chain seq x y z
N MET A 1 17.41 7.60 7.89
CA MET A 1 16.27 8.44 7.47
C MET A 1 16.02 8.21 5.99
N PHE A 2 14.85 7.66 5.64
CA PHE A 2 14.43 7.60 4.24
C PHE A 2 13.92 8.97 3.80
N THR A 3 14.23 9.36 2.56
CA THR A 3 13.82 10.66 2.00
C THR A 3 13.27 10.46 0.61
N SER A 4 12.08 10.99 0.38
CA SER A 4 11.49 11.07 -0.95
C SER A 4 12.12 12.23 -1.72
N ILE A 5 12.53 12.01 -2.98
CA ILE A 5 13.14 13.05 -3.82
C ILE A 5 12.42 13.05 -5.15
N ASN A 6 11.88 14.20 -5.54
CA ASN A 6 11.22 14.32 -6.82
C ASN A 6 12.24 14.23 -7.96
N PRO A 7 12.22 13.18 -8.81
CA PRO A 7 13.24 12.99 -9.82
C PRO A 7 13.13 13.98 -10.98
N ALA A 8 11.98 14.64 -11.17
CA ALA A 8 11.80 15.64 -12.21
C ALA A 8 12.38 17.02 -11.84
N THR A 9 12.44 17.35 -10.55
CA THR A 9 12.87 18.67 -10.06
C THR A 9 14.13 18.62 -9.18
N GLY A 10 14.45 17.47 -8.60
CA GLY A 10 15.46 17.31 -7.55
C GLY A 10 15.01 17.80 -6.17
N GLU A 11 13.75 18.23 -6.02
CA GLU A 11 13.24 18.74 -4.75
C GLU A 11 13.11 17.61 -3.72
N THR A 12 13.55 17.91 -2.50
CA THR A 12 13.38 17.00 -1.36
C THR A 12 11.95 17.05 -0.87
N GLY A 13 11.28 15.90 -0.86
CA GLY A 13 9.96 15.70 -0.28
C GLY A 13 10.05 15.26 1.18
N ASP A 14 9.09 14.42 1.57
CA ASP A 14 8.95 13.95 2.94
C ASP A 14 10.13 13.10 3.40
N ARG A 15 10.37 13.15 4.71
CA ARG A 15 11.40 12.37 5.39
C ARG A 15 10.76 11.45 6.41
N PHE A 16 11.26 10.23 6.48
CA PHE A 16 10.74 9.18 7.31
C PHE A 16 11.87 8.63 8.18
N GLU A 17 11.62 8.60 9.48
CA GLU A 17 12.53 7.97 10.41
C GLU A 17 12.52 6.46 10.21
N GLU A 18 13.71 5.87 10.32
CA GLU A 18 13.85 4.43 10.28
C GLU A 18 13.40 3.85 11.63
N LEU A 19 12.84 2.64 11.60
CA LEU A 19 12.68 1.87 12.83
C LEU A 19 14.08 1.48 13.34
N ASP A 20 14.32 1.68 14.62
CA ASP A 20 15.47 1.10 15.31
C ASP A 20 15.22 -0.40 15.61
N GLY A 21 16.20 -1.05 16.24
CA GLY A 21 16.11 -2.49 16.55
C GLY A 21 14.87 -2.84 17.37
N ASP A 22 14.56 -2.03 18.39
CA ASP A 22 13.40 -2.24 19.25
C ASP A 22 12.09 -1.98 18.49
N GLY A 23 12.06 -0.97 17.62
CA GLY A 23 10.91 -0.69 16.74
C GLY A 23 10.62 -1.80 15.75
N VAL A 24 11.67 -2.41 15.18
CA VAL A 24 11.56 -3.59 14.30
C VAL A 24 11.03 -4.78 15.10
N GLU A 25 11.61 -5.08 16.26
CA GLU A 25 11.16 -6.19 17.12
C GLU A 25 9.68 -6.02 17.53
N ALA A 26 9.29 -4.81 17.91
CA ALA A 26 7.90 -4.49 18.21
C ALA A 26 6.96 -4.71 17.01
N ALA A 27 7.40 -4.42 15.78
CA ALA A 27 6.63 -4.68 14.57
C ALA A 27 6.46 -6.18 14.31
N LEU A 28 7.52 -6.97 14.52
CA LEU A 28 7.49 -8.43 14.38
C LEU A 28 6.55 -9.08 15.39
N VAL A 29 6.62 -8.69 16.67
CA VAL A 29 5.72 -9.18 17.71
C VAL A 29 4.25 -8.89 17.37
N ARG A 30 3.95 -7.69 16.86
CA ARG A 30 2.59 -7.35 16.41
C ARG A 30 2.13 -8.21 15.23
N ALA A 31 3.01 -8.45 14.26
CA ALA A 31 2.69 -9.27 13.09
C ALA A 31 2.42 -10.74 13.47
N ASP A 32 3.23 -11.32 14.36
CA ASP A 32 3.04 -12.69 14.86
C ASP A 32 1.71 -12.84 15.63
N ALA A 33 1.42 -11.91 16.54
CA ALA A 33 0.15 -11.89 17.28
C ALA A 33 -1.06 -11.73 16.34
N ALA A 34 -0.95 -10.88 15.31
CA ALA A 34 -2.00 -10.73 14.31
C ALA A 34 -2.20 -12.03 13.50
N PHE A 35 -1.12 -12.68 13.07
CA PHE A 35 -1.19 -13.95 12.33
C PHE A 35 -1.97 -15.01 13.10
N ALA A 36 -1.76 -15.13 14.42
CA ALA A 36 -2.45 -16.12 15.26
C ALA A 36 -3.98 -16.02 15.17
N SER A 37 -4.53 -14.81 15.04
CA SER A 37 -5.98 -14.58 14.88
C SER A 37 -6.43 -14.61 13.42
N TRP A 38 -5.65 -14.04 12.49
CA TRP A 38 -5.99 -13.97 11.07
C TRP A 38 -5.97 -15.34 10.36
N ARG A 39 -5.12 -16.27 10.79
CA ARG A 39 -5.06 -17.61 10.19
C ARG A 39 -6.35 -18.41 10.38
N VAL A 40 -7.16 -18.07 11.39
CA VAL A 40 -8.46 -18.70 11.68
C VAL A 40 -9.65 -17.79 11.38
N SER A 41 -9.44 -16.60 10.81
CA SER A 41 -10.53 -15.70 10.45
C SER A 41 -11.40 -16.30 9.33
N PRO A 42 -12.73 -16.07 9.33
CA PRO A 42 -13.59 -16.46 8.23
C PRO A 42 -13.13 -15.86 6.90
N VAL A 43 -13.27 -16.61 5.81
CA VAL A 43 -12.89 -16.16 4.46
C VAL A 43 -13.69 -14.92 4.08
N GLU A 44 -14.98 -14.87 4.46
CA GLU A 44 -15.91 -13.78 4.19
C GLU A 44 -15.41 -12.45 4.76
N GLN A 45 -14.79 -12.49 5.94
CA GLN A 45 -14.19 -11.30 6.53
C GLN A 45 -13.00 -10.81 5.69
N ARG A 46 -12.16 -11.71 5.21
CA ARG A 46 -10.99 -11.35 4.38
C ARG A 46 -11.41 -10.82 3.01
N VAL A 47 -12.43 -11.43 2.41
CA VAL A 47 -13.06 -10.97 1.15
C VAL A 47 -13.65 -9.57 1.32
N ALA A 48 -14.36 -9.30 2.41
CA ALA A 48 -14.91 -7.98 2.70
C ALA A 48 -13.80 -6.92 2.82
N LEU A 49 -12.68 -7.26 3.47
CA LEU A 49 -11.53 -6.36 3.60
C LEU A 49 -10.83 -6.11 2.26
N LEU A 50 -10.62 -7.12 1.42
CA LEU A 50 -10.05 -6.95 0.08
C LEU A 50 -10.91 -6.03 -0.79
N ASN A 51 -12.23 -6.21 -0.75
CA ASN A 51 -13.16 -5.33 -1.45
C ASN A 51 -13.11 -3.89 -0.93
N ALA A 52 -13.03 -3.71 0.39
CA ALA A 52 -12.90 -2.38 0.99
C ALA A 52 -11.57 -1.71 0.62
N ILE A 53 -10.46 -2.45 0.52
CA ILE A 53 -9.17 -1.92 0.05
C ILE A 53 -9.31 -1.47 -1.41
N ALA A 54 -9.92 -2.29 -2.26
CA ALA A 54 -10.16 -1.94 -3.66
C ALA A 54 -11.01 -0.66 -3.80
N ASP A 55 -12.07 -0.51 -3.01
CA ASP A 55 -12.89 0.72 -2.97
C ASP A 55 -12.06 1.95 -2.59
N ARG A 56 -11.17 1.81 -1.59
CA ARG A 56 -10.30 2.90 -1.14
C ARG A 56 -9.24 3.28 -2.17
N PHE A 57 -8.67 2.31 -2.87
CA PHE A 57 -7.71 2.56 -3.95
C PHE A 57 -8.37 3.27 -5.13
N GLU A 58 -9.58 2.86 -5.52
CA GLU A 58 -10.33 3.53 -6.59
C GLU A 58 -10.69 4.97 -6.19
N ALA A 59 -11.20 5.17 -4.97
CA ALA A 59 -11.55 6.50 -4.47
C ALA A 59 -10.33 7.43 -4.30
N GLY A 60 -9.15 6.86 -4.00
CA GLY A 60 -7.89 7.59 -3.82
C GLY A 60 -6.99 7.60 -5.06
N LYS A 61 -7.51 7.22 -6.23
CA LYS A 61 -6.69 6.91 -7.41
C LYS A 61 -5.75 8.02 -7.83
N ASP A 62 -6.26 9.24 -7.93
CA ASP A 62 -5.45 10.39 -8.36
C ASP A 62 -4.34 10.69 -7.38
N HIS A 63 -4.64 10.65 -6.07
CA HIS A 63 -3.65 10.91 -5.02
C HIS A 63 -2.52 9.85 -5.00
N LEU A 64 -2.88 8.57 -5.14
CA LEU A 64 -1.91 7.48 -5.21
C LEU A 64 -1.04 7.60 -6.46
N ALA A 65 -1.65 7.92 -7.61
CA ALA A 65 -0.95 8.10 -8.87
C ALA A 65 0.02 9.29 -8.82
N GLU A 66 -0.43 10.44 -8.32
CA GLU A 66 0.41 11.64 -8.13
C GLU A 66 1.58 11.38 -7.18
N THR A 67 1.35 10.62 -6.11
CA THR A 67 2.42 10.23 -5.19
C THR A 67 3.48 9.41 -5.92
N ALA A 68 3.09 8.36 -6.64
CA ALA A 68 4.05 7.56 -7.41
C ALA A 68 4.82 8.40 -8.44
N VAL A 69 4.15 9.29 -9.18
CA VAL A 69 4.81 10.23 -10.11
C VAL A 69 5.84 11.09 -9.37
N ARG A 70 5.45 11.69 -8.25
CA ARG A 70 6.31 12.59 -7.47
C ARG A 70 7.52 11.86 -6.88
N GLU A 71 7.36 10.63 -6.40
CA GLU A 71 8.45 9.94 -5.67
C GLU A 71 9.42 9.19 -6.59
N MET A 72 8.98 8.77 -7.78
CA MET A 72 9.81 7.90 -8.64
C MET A 72 9.75 8.21 -10.15
N GLY A 73 8.97 9.21 -10.58
CA GLY A 73 9.10 9.81 -11.91
C GLY A 73 8.43 9.07 -13.07
N LYS A 74 7.56 8.09 -12.80
CA LYS A 74 6.71 7.50 -13.84
C LYS A 74 5.73 8.54 -14.41
N THR A 75 5.14 8.25 -15.57
CA THR A 75 4.08 9.12 -16.12
C THR A 75 2.78 8.94 -15.33
N LEU A 76 1.99 10.02 -15.21
CA LEU A 76 0.69 9.96 -14.52
C LEU A 76 -0.23 8.89 -15.12
N ALA A 77 -0.26 8.76 -16.45
CA ALA A 77 -1.04 7.73 -17.13
C ALA A 77 -0.65 6.31 -16.69
N SER A 78 0.66 6.02 -16.61
CA SER A 78 1.14 4.72 -16.12
C SER A 78 0.93 4.52 -14.62
N ALA A 79 0.83 5.61 -13.85
CA ALA A 79 0.54 5.59 -12.41
C ALA A 79 -0.92 5.24 -12.14
N VAL A 80 -1.84 5.90 -12.84
CA VAL A 80 -3.27 5.58 -12.82
C VAL A 80 -3.50 4.13 -13.23
N ALA A 81 -2.90 3.68 -14.33
CA ALA A 81 -3.01 2.29 -14.78
C ALA A 81 -2.47 1.26 -13.77
N GLU A 82 -1.44 1.61 -12.98
CA GLU A 82 -0.95 0.75 -11.92
C GLU A 82 -1.93 0.67 -10.74
N VAL A 83 -2.53 1.79 -10.33
CA VAL A 83 -3.57 1.79 -9.30
C VAL A 83 -4.76 0.93 -9.74
N GLU A 84 -5.21 1.07 -10.98
CA GLU A 84 -6.30 0.26 -11.55
C GLU A 84 -5.94 -1.23 -11.58
N LYS A 85 -4.68 -1.57 -11.88
CA LYS A 85 -4.18 -2.95 -11.80
C LYS A 85 -4.20 -3.47 -10.36
N CYS A 86 -3.84 -2.66 -9.36
CA CYS A 86 -3.93 -3.04 -7.96
C CYS A 86 -5.39 -3.28 -7.54
N VAL A 87 -6.31 -2.39 -7.91
CA VAL A 87 -7.76 -2.56 -7.69
C VAL A 87 -8.24 -3.89 -8.27
N ALA A 88 -7.89 -4.17 -9.53
CA ALA A 88 -8.24 -5.44 -10.17
C ALA A 88 -7.66 -6.65 -9.43
N GLY A 89 -6.42 -6.57 -8.95
CA GLY A 89 -5.79 -7.64 -8.15
C GLY A 89 -6.52 -7.91 -6.83
N PHE A 90 -6.91 -6.87 -6.10
CA PHE A 90 -7.69 -7.02 -4.87
C PHE A 90 -9.05 -7.66 -5.13
N ARG A 91 -9.76 -7.23 -6.19
CA ARG A 91 -11.05 -7.83 -6.59
C ARG A 91 -10.90 -9.28 -7.01
N TYR A 92 -9.86 -9.60 -7.77
CA TYR A 92 -9.59 -10.96 -8.21
C TYR A 92 -9.42 -11.92 -7.03
N TYR A 93 -8.61 -11.57 -6.04
CA TYR A 93 -8.45 -12.42 -4.84
C TYR A 93 -9.70 -12.42 -3.95
N ALA A 94 -10.49 -11.36 -3.95
CA ALA A 94 -11.77 -11.36 -3.24
C ALA A 94 -12.80 -12.31 -3.87
N GLU A 95 -12.74 -12.51 -5.18
CA GLU A 95 -13.68 -13.37 -5.93
C GLU A 95 -13.20 -14.83 -6.07
N HIS A 96 -11.88 -15.04 -6.19
CA HIS A 96 -11.30 -16.34 -6.57
C HIS A 96 -10.21 -16.88 -5.63
N GLY A 97 -9.86 -16.13 -4.57
CA GLY A 97 -8.78 -16.46 -3.63
C GLY A 97 -9.19 -17.18 -2.36
#